data_AF-A0A5C8V3P4-F1
#
_entry.id   AF-A0A5C8V3P4-F1
#
_cell.length_a   1.000
_cell.length_b   1.000
_cell.length_c   1.000
_cell.angle_alpha   90.00
_cell.angle_beta   90.00
_cell.angle_gamma   90.00
#
_symmetry.space_group_name_H-M   'P 1'
#
loop_
_entity.id
_entity.type
_entity.pdbx_description
1 polymer ?
#
loop_
_entity_poly.entity_id
_entity_poly.type
_entity_poly.pdbx_seq_one_letter_code
_entity_poly.pdbx_strand_id
1 'polypeptide(L)' 'MKQGNNELSNDDLTPLLSYFEECHEGDLLSLTQSLDKTIFMLHFIPMDTFSDLERQNCCHVLMELKEAVMEIYLNKKDN' A
#
# COMPACT_ATOMS: atom_id res chain seq x y z
N MET A 1 -5.18 -14.66 -25.81
CA MET A 1 -5.24 -13.64 -24.76
C MET A 1 -3.99 -12.79 -24.87
N LYS A 2 -4.11 -11.51 -25.21
CA LYS A 2 -2.95 -10.60 -25.15
C LYS A 2 -2.83 -10.16 -23.69
N GLN A 3 -1.79 -10.61 -22.99
CA GLN A 3 -1.29 -9.88 -21.83
C GLN A 3 -0.90 -8.50 -22.37
N GLY A 4 -1.72 -7.49 -22.10
CA GLY A 4 -1.30 -6.11 -22.29
C GLY A 4 -0.19 -5.85 -21.29
N ASN A 5 0.95 -5.37 -21.76
CA ASN A 5 1.96 -4.77 -20.89
C ASN A 5 1.29 -3.56 -20.22
N ASN A 6 0.72 -3.74 -19.04
CA ASN A 6 0.34 -2.63 -18.16
C ASN A 6 1.65 -2.12 -17.52
N GLU A 7 2.45 -1.40 -18.31
CA GLU A 7 3.54 -0.61 -17.74
C GLU A 7 2.90 0.50 -16.91
N LEU A 8 3.08 0.42 -15.59
CA LEU A 8 2.76 1.52 -14.68
C LEU A 8 3.68 2.69 -15.03
N SER A 9 3.09 3.83 -15.35
CA SER A 9 3.81 5.09 -15.45
C SER A 9 3.96 5.70 -14.05
N ASN A 10 4.94 6.59 -13.86
CA ASN A 10 5.08 7.33 -12.60
C ASN A 10 3.82 8.15 -12.28
N ASP A 11 3.10 8.60 -13.32
CA ASP A 11 1.88 9.39 -13.17
C ASP A 11 0.76 8.57 -12.51
N ASP A 12 0.74 7.25 -12.72
CA ASP A 12 -0.23 6.33 -12.08
C ASP A 12 -0.04 6.24 -10.56
N LEU A 13 1.15 6.59 -10.05
CA LEU A 13 1.47 6.62 -8.63
C LEU A 13 1.27 8.00 -7.99
N THR A 14 0.96 9.04 -8.78
CA THR A 14 0.74 10.40 -8.28
C THR A 14 -0.27 10.47 -7.15
N PRO A 15 -1.42 9.76 -7.19
CA PRO A 15 -2.37 9.79 -6.08
C PRO A 15 -1.79 9.22 -4.78
N LEU A 16 -0.98 8.17 -4.88
CA LEU A 16 -0.32 7.56 -3.72
C LEU A 16 0.75 8.49 -3.14
N LEU A 17 1.54 9.12 -4.01
CA LEU A 17 2.55 10.11 -3.61
C LEU A 17 1.90 11.33 -2.94
N SER A 18 0.80 11.83 -3.51
CA SER A 18 0.07 12.98 -2.94
C SER A 18 -0.50 12.63 -1.56
N TYR A 19 -1.13 11.46 -1.42
CA TYR A 19 -1.60 10.97 -0.12
C TYR A 19 -0.45 10.84 0.89
N PHE A 20 0.69 10.32 0.47
CA PHE A 20 1.87 10.18 1.32
C PHE A 20 2.37 11.53 1.83
N GLU A 21 2.50 12.53 0.96
CA GLU A 21 2.91 13.88 1.36
C GLU A 21 1.86 14.55 2.26
N GLU A 22 0.58 14.50 1.90
CA GLU A 22 -0.48 15.20 2.61
C GLU A 22 -0.82 14.60 3.98
N CYS A 23 -0.81 13.26 4.09
CA CYS A 23 -1.28 12.56 5.28
C CYS A 23 -0.14 12.08 6.19
N HIS A 24 1.07 11.95 5.65
CA HIS A 24 2.22 11.42 6.37
C HIS A 24 3.43 12.37 6.34
N GLU A 25 3.33 13.56 5.72
CA GLU A 25 4.42 14.55 5.65
C GLU A 25 5.73 13.97 5.08
N GLY A 26 5.62 13.00 4.18
CA GLY A 26 6.78 12.30 3.62
C GLY A 26 7.49 11.34 4.61
N ASP A 27 6.91 11.06 5.78
CA ASP A 27 7.45 10.12 6.76
C ASP A 27 7.04 8.67 6.44
N LEU A 28 8.02 7.88 5.98
CA LEU A 28 7.83 6.47 5.64
C LEU A 28 7.36 5.65 6.84
N LEU A 29 7.80 5.96 8.05
CA LEU A 29 7.43 5.20 9.25
C LEU A 29 5.95 5.40 9.59
N SER A 30 5.47 6.65 9.54
CA SER A 30 4.05 7.01 9.66
C SER A 30 3.20 6.27 8.63
N LEU A 31 3.64 6.21 7.35
CA LEU A 31 2.94 5.45 6.31
C LEU A 31 2.85 3.96 6.64
N THR A 32 3.96 3.33 7.04
CA THR A 32 3.96 1.91 7.42
C THR A 32 2.99 1.62 8.58
N GLN A 33 2.99 2.46 9.62
CA GLN A 33 2.07 2.32 10.75
C GLN A 33 0.60 2.48 10.33
N SER A 34 0.32 3.35 9.36
CA SER A 34 -1.02 3.50 8.78
C SER A 34 -1.43 2.26 7.99
N LEU A 35 -0.53 1.69 7.20
CA LEU A 35 -0.79 0.46 6.46
C LEU A 35 -1.12 -0.71 7.39
N ASP A 36 -0.40 -0.86 8.51
CA ASP A 36 -0.72 -1.88 9.54
C ASP A 36 -2.14 -1.68 10.10
N LYS A 37 -2.52 -0.44 10.41
CA LYS A 37 -3.88 -0.11 10.88
C LYS A 37 -4.94 -0.42 9.82
N THR A 38 -4.69 -0.06 8.56
CA THR A 38 -5.61 -0.31 7.45
C THR A 38 -5.82 -1.81 7.22
N ILE A 39 -4.75 -2.61 7.23
CA ILE A 39 -4.82 -4.07 7.11
C ILE A 39 -5.60 -4.65 8.29
N PHE A 40 -5.36 -4.17 9.52
CA PHE A 40 -6.13 -4.60 10.67
C PHE A 40 -7.62 -4.23 10.53
N MET A 41 -7.93 -2.99 10.16
CA MET A 41 -9.30 -2.49 9.98
C MET A 41 -10.07 -3.23 8.88
N LEU A 42 -9.38 -3.67 7.81
CA LEU A 42 -9.97 -4.47 6.75
C LEU A 42 -10.70 -5.70 7.29
N HIS A 43 -10.15 -6.36 8.32
CA HIS A 43 -10.76 -7.55 8.94
C HIS A 43 -12.13 -7.29 9.55
N PHE A 44 -12.47 -6.03 9.84
CA PHE A 44 -13.76 -5.63 10.44
C PHE A 44 -14.77 -5.12 9.42
N ILE A 45 -14.38 -4.96 8.15
CA ILE A 45 -15.31 -4.58 7.09
C ILE A 45 -16.29 -5.73 6.86
N PRO A 46 -17.61 -5.47 6.75
CA PRO A 46 -18.63 -6.47 6.46
C PRO A 46 -18.28 -7.40 5.28
N MET A 47 -18.64 -8.68 5.40
CA MET A 47 -18.32 -9.72 4.41
C MET A 47 -19.08 -9.58 3.09
N ASP A 48 -20.09 -8.72 3.02
CA ASP A 48 -20.84 -8.38 1.81
C ASP A 48 -20.21 -7.23 1.00
N THR A 49 -19.20 -6.54 1.54
CA THR A 49 -18.51 -5.42 0.87
C THR A 49 -17.46 -5.89 -0.13
N PHE A 50 -16.78 -7.00 0.17
CA PHE A 50 -15.76 -7.63 -0.67
C PHE A 50 -16.02 -9.12 -0.76
N SER A 51 -15.78 -9.72 -1.92
CA SER A 51 -15.61 -11.17 -1.98
C SER A 51 -14.36 -11.61 -1.20
N ASP A 52 -14.32 -12.89 -0.81
CA ASP A 52 -13.16 -13.47 -0.12
C ASP A 52 -11.85 -13.26 -0.91
N LEU A 53 -11.93 -13.38 -2.24
CA LEU A 53 -10.77 -13.20 -3.12
C LEU A 53 -10.32 -11.73 -3.18
N GLU A 54 -11.25 -10.79 -3.32
CA GLU A 54 -10.90 -9.36 -3.34
C GLU A 54 -10.29 -8.91 -2.01
N ARG A 55 -10.81 -9.43 -0.89
CA ARG A 55 -10.27 -9.18 0.44
C ARG A 55 -8.85 -9.72 0.58
N GLN A 56 -8.61 -10.96 0.16
CA GLN A 56 -7.27 -11.56 0.15
C GLN A 56 -6.30 -10.75 -0.71
N ASN A 57 -6.71 -10.38 -1.92
CA ASN A 57 -5.90 -9.59 -2.84
C ASN A 57 -5.56 -8.21 -2.26
N CYS A 58 -6.54 -7.53 -1.65
CA CYS A 58 -6.33 -6.22 -1.03
C CYS A 58 -5.36 -6.30 0.14
N CYS A 59 -5.55 -7.27 1.06
CA CYS A 59 -4.63 -7.49 2.17
C CYS A 59 -3.21 -7.80 1.68
N HIS A 60 -3.07 -8.63 0.65
CA HIS A 60 -1.77 -8.99 0.09
C HIS A 60 -1.06 -7.76 -0.51
N VAL A 61 -1.75 -6.98 -1.35
CA VAL A 61 -1.16 -5.76 -1.95
C VAL A 61 -0.74 -4.74 -0.90
N LEU A 62 -1.55 -4.54 0.15
CA LEU A 62 -1.20 -3.62 1.24
C LEU A 62 0.00 -4.11 2.07
N MET A 63 0.12 -5.43 2.27
CA MET A 63 1.29 -6.02 2.93
C MET A 63 2.56 -5.85 2.10
N GLU A 64 2.51 -6.13 0.79
CA GLU A 64 3.66 -5.95 -0.12
C GLU A 64 4.11 -4.47 -0.17
N LEU A 65 3.16 -3.53 -0.24
CA LEU A 65 3.47 -2.10 -0.19
C LEU A 65 4.15 -1.73 1.12
N LYS A 66 3.65 -2.24 2.26
CA LYS A 66 4.23 -2.00 3.57
C LYS A 66 5.67 -2.51 3.64
N GLU A 67 5.91 -3.72 3.16
CA GLU A 67 7.24 -4.34 3.15
C GLU A 67 8.22 -3.53 2.30
N ALA A 68 7.82 -3.13 1.10
CA ALA A 68 8.62 -2.27 0.23
C ALA A 68 8.97 -0.92 0.89
N VAL A 69 8.00 -0.25 1.51
CA VAL A 69 8.22 1.02 2.21
C VAL A 69 9.18 0.83 3.41
N MET A 70 8.99 -0.24 4.18
CA MET A 70 9.85 -0.53 5.34
C MET A 70 11.29 -0.84 4.93
N GLU A 71 11.49 -1.60 3.85
CA GLU A 71 12.81 -1.89 3.31
C GLU A 71 13.53 -0.59 2.91
N ILE A 72 12.84 0.32 2.21
CA ILE A 72 13.39 1.64 1.86
C ILE A 72 13.76 2.44 3.11
N TYR A 73 12.89 2.45 4.13
CA TYR A 73 13.13 3.15 5.38
C TYR A 73 14.37 2.63 6.11
N LEU A 74 14.51 1.30 6.22
CA LEU A 74 15.65 0.67 6.87
C LEU A 74 16.96 0.94 6.10
N ASN A 75 16.94 0.83 4.77
CA ASN A 75 18.10 1.12 3.93
C ASN A 75 18.53 2.61 3.96
N LYS A 76 17.58 3.54 4.20
CA LYS A 76 17.89 4.96 4.43
C LYS A 76 18.61 5.22 5.75
N LYS A 77 18.33 4.41 6.78
CA LYS A 77 18.90 4.59 8.13
C LYS A 77 20.36 4.13 8.23
N ASP A 78 20.78 3.26 7.32
CA ASP A 78 22.14 2.73 7.25
C ASP A 78 23.12 3.60 6.42
N ASN A 79 22.67 4.77 5.92
CA ASN A 79 23.48 5.79 5.25
C ASN A 79 23.59 7.07 6.10
#